data_AF-A0A9E4C3T5-F1
#
_entry.id   AF-A0A9E4C3T5-F1
#
_cell.length_a   1.000
_cell.length_b   1.000
_cell.length_c   1.000
_cell.angle_alpha   90.00
_cell.angle_beta   90.00
_cell.angle_gamma   90.00
#
_symmetry.space_group_name_H-M   'P 1'
#
loop_
_entity.id
_entity.type
_entity.pdbx_description
1 polymer ?
#
loop_
_entity_poly.entity_id
_entity_poly.type
_entity_poly.pdbx_seq_one_letter_code
_entity_poly.pdbx_strand_id
1 'polypeptide(L)'
;MTDSHWRNILHHHDEPNEAMQRIDAQVDPLEELPDAVRHIRALISRFGSLTHYCAFDNLDLLVRAIGEGDYSGRPAVDVLTRDWEMDDQRRSRAKTYVQTLQAWSEGKAVEEAQQVAGGSELCAELYRTLGSLEEHKAWLAASLAHTLKAFAYEAQDLLDETDAADFVRGVYRAALGRDPSHDDLQNRLTELAGGKSRDHFVREVFDSAESRQRQQWQVLEKLKADDSEGC
;
A
#
# COMPACT_ATOMS: atom_id res chain seq x y z
N MET A 1 29.20 0.07 9.75
CA MET A 1 27.97 -0.67 9.39
C MET A 1 27.14 0.30 8.58
N THR A 2 27.09 0.11 7.27
CA THR A 2 26.37 0.98 6.34
C THR A 2 24.89 0.63 6.41
N ASP A 3 24.09 1.54 6.95
CA ASP A 3 22.63 1.47 6.91
C ASP A 3 22.16 1.40 5.46
N SER A 4 21.73 0.21 5.05
CA SER A 4 21.08 -0.01 3.75
C SER A 4 19.58 0.27 3.88
N HIS A 5 19.23 1.51 4.19
CA HIS A 5 17.82 1.93 4.19
C HIS A 5 17.35 2.13 2.74
N TRP A 6 16.55 1.18 2.26
CA TRP A 6 15.97 1.22 0.91
C TRP A 6 14.79 2.21 0.86
N ARG A 7 14.84 3.13 -0.12
CA ARG A 7 13.89 4.25 -0.27
C ARG A 7 12.57 3.79 -0.90
N ASN A 8 11.45 4.03 -0.21
CA ASN A 8 10.10 4.02 -0.82
C ASN A 8 9.68 5.47 -1.14
N ILE A 9 9.15 5.68 -2.35
CA ILE A 9 9.13 6.99 -3.04
C ILE A 9 7.94 7.91 -2.70
N LEU A 10 6.99 7.53 -1.83
CA LEU A 10 5.75 8.33 -1.69
C LEU A 10 5.44 8.90 -0.29
N HIS A 11 6.31 8.71 0.70
CA HIS A 11 6.21 9.42 1.98
C HIS A 11 7.50 10.18 2.27
N HIS A 12 7.36 11.35 2.89
CA HIS A 12 8.49 12.15 3.36
C HIS A 12 9.54 11.26 4.05
N HIS A 13 10.76 11.35 3.52
CA HIS A 13 12.03 10.91 4.10
C HIS A 13 12.01 11.16 5.61
N ASP A 14 12.01 10.15 6.48
CA ASP A 14 13.27 9.70 7.10
C ASP A 14 13.14 8.37 7.89
N GLU A 15 12.01 7.66 7.82
CA GLU A 15 11.84 6.37 8.53
C GLU A 15 11.29 5.26 7.62
N PRO A 16 11.81 4.02 7.70
CA PRO A 16 11.22 2.89 6.98
C PRO A 16 9.78 2.67 7.46
N ASN A 17 8.81 2.74 6.55
CA ASN A 17 7.41 2.42 6.84
C ASN A 17 7.32 1.04 7.53
N GLU A 18 6.62 0.92 8.66
CA GLU A 18 6.42 -0.33 9.41
C GLU A 18 6.00 -1.52 8.54
N ALA A 19 5.26 -1.26 7.45
CA ALA A 19 4.90 -2.29 6.48
C ALA A 19 6.12 -2.85 5.74
N MET A 20 7.07 -2.01 5.35
CA MET A 20 8.31 -2.46 4.70
C MET A 20 9.23 -3.18 5.68
N GLN A 21 9.30 -2.70 6.93
CA GLN A 21 10.06 -3.41 7.99
C GLN A 21 9.53 -4.84 8.20
N ARG A 22 8.20 -5.02 8.20
CA ARG A 22 7.58 -6.35 8.29
C ARG A 22 7.88 -7.23 7.08
N ILE A 23 7.95 -6.66 5.88
CA ILE A 23 8.33 -7.40 4.67
C ILE A 23 9.81 -7.78 4.74
N ASP A 24 10.70 -6.84 5.07
CA ASP A 24 12.13 -7.11 5.15
C ASP A 24 12.48 -8.08 6.27
N ALA A 25 11.67 -8.18 7.33
CA ALA A 25 11.79 -9.20 8.38
C ALA A 25 11.44 -10.64 7.92
N GLN A 26 10.92 -10.83 6.70
CA GLN A 26 10.65 -12.16 6.14
C GLN A 26 11.93 -12.89 5.70
N VAL A 27 13.05 -12.19 5.59
CA VAL A 27 14.36 -12.77 5.25
C VAL A 27 15.32 -12.45 6.39
N ASP A 28 16.20 -13.38 6.74
CA ASP A 28 17.24 -13.12 7.73
C ASP A 28 18.20 -12.02 7.20
N PRO A 29 18.34 -10.86 7.87
CA PRO A 29 19.26 -9.81 7.45
C PRO A 29 20.74 -10.25 7.46
N LEU A 30 21.06 -11.38 8.10
CA LEU A 30 22.40 -11.98 8.14
C LEU A 30 22.61 -13.02 7.03
N GLU A 31 21.58 -13.41 6.29
CA GLU A 31 21.68 -14.35 5.18
C GLU A 31 22.22 -13.67 3.91
N GLU A 32 23.21 -14.30 3.26
CA GLU A 32 23.70 -13.83 1.97
C GLU A 32 22.69 -14.15 0.87
N LEU A 33 21.89 -13.15 0.50
CA LEU A 33 20.97 -13.24 -0.63
C LEU A 33 21.71 -13.47 -1.96
N PRO A 34 21.21 -14.36 -2.84
CA PRO A 34 21.73 -14.52 -4.19
C PRO A 34 21.77 -13.19 -4.97
N ASP A 35 22.75 -13.02 -5.85
CA ASP A 35 22.91 -11.80 -6.67
C ASP A 35 21.65 -11.47 -7.50
N ALA A 36 21.02 -12.50 -8.06
CA ALA A 36 19.78 -12.36 -8.82
C ALA A 36 18.64 -11.80 -7.94
N VAL A 37 18.48 -12.30 -6.71
CA VAL A 37 17.47 -11.83 -5.76
C VAL A 37 17.71 -10.37 -5.39
N ARG A 38 18.96 -9.99 -5.09
CA ARG A 38 19.34 -8.59 -4.83
C ARG A 38 19.07 -7.69 -6.04
N HIS A 39 19.34 -8.18 -7.24
CA HIS A 39 19.11 -7.45 -8.48
C HIS A 39 17.62 -7.21 -8.73
N ILE A 40 16.78 -8.25 -8.60
CA ILE A 40 15.32 -8.13 -8.73
C ILE A 40 14.77 -7.14 -7.70
N ARG A 41 15.22 -7.23 -6.45
CA ARG A 41 14.83 -6.28 -5.40
C ARG A 41 15.17 -4.84 -5.77
N ALA A 42 16.36 -4.60 -6.33
CA ALA A 42 16.78 -3.28 -6.78
C ALA A 42 15.91 -2.75 -7.94
N LEU A 43 15.46 -3.62 -8.85
CA LEU A 43 14.52 -3.24 -9.90
C LEU A 43 13.14 -2.86 -9.33
N ILE A 44 12.63 -3.62 -8.36
CA ILE A 44 11.37 -3.31 -7.67
C ILE A 44 11.44 -1.92 -7.02
N SER A 45 12.52 -1.61 -6.30
CA SER A 45 12.71 -0.28 -5.67
C SER A 45 12.81 0.87 -6.68
N ARG A 46 13.10 0.58 -7.95
CA ARG A 46 13.17 1.57 -9.04
C ARG A 46 11.88 1.68 -9.83
N PHE A 47 10.88 0.84 -9.53
CA PHE A 47 9.57 0.93 -10.17
C PHE A 47 8.90 2.26 -9.75
N GLY A 48 8.95 3.23 -10.65
CA GLY A 48 8.66 4.63 -10.32
C GLY A 48 7.23 5.09 -10.62
N SER A 49 6.50 4.40 -11.48
CA SER A 49 5.12 4.80 -11.83
C SER A 49 4.35 3.73 -12.63
N LEU A 50 3.03 3.72 -12.46
CA LEU A 50 2.06 3.01 -13.29
C LEU A 50 1.59 3.81 -14.51
N THR A 51 1.95 5.10 -14.61
CA THR A 51 1.62 5.98 -15.75
C THR A 51 2.51 5.75 -16.96
N HIS A 52 3.61 5.00 -16.81
CA HIS A 52 4.50 4.67 -17.92
C HIS A 52 3.80 3.75 -18.94
N TYR A 53 3.97 3.98 -20.25
CA TYR A 53 3.29 3.17 -21.29
C TYR A 53 3.65 1.67 -21.21
N CYS A 54 4.91 1.32 -20.93
CA CYS A 54 5.36 -0.05 -20.65
C CYS A 54 5.25 -0.49 -19.18
N ALA A 55 4.50 0.22 -18.33
CA ALA A 55 4.44 -0.13 -16.90
C ALA A 55 4.05 -1.60 -16.68
N PHE A 56 3.04 -2.09 -17.40
CA PHE A 56 2.59 -3.48 -17.25
C PHE A 56 3.53 -4.50 -17.88
N ASP A 57 4.20 -4.17 -19.00
CA ASP A 57 5.24 -5.03 -19.57
C ASP A 57 6.40 -5.20 -18.59
N ASN A 58 6.79 -4.11 -17.91
CA ASN A 58 7.80 -4.12 -16.85
C ASN A 58 7.34 -4.95 -15.64
N LEU A 59 6.06 -4.89 -15.28
CA LEU A 59 5.50 -5.71 -14.20
C LEU A 59 5.49 -7.19 -14.55
N ASP A 60 5.09 -7.55 -15.76
CA ASP A 60 5.10 -8.95 -16.23
C ASP A 60 6.52 -9.51 -16.23
N LEU A 61 7.50 -8.69 -16.60
CA LEU A 61 8.92 -9.02 -16.53
C LEU A 61 9.40 -9.21 -15.09
N LEU A 62 9.01 -8.33 -14.16
CA LEU A 62 9.38 -8.48 -12.75
C LEU A 62 8.75 -9.73 -12.13
N VAL A 63 7.48 -10.01 -12.41
CA VAL A 63 6.80 -11.22 -11.91
C VAL A 63 7.46 -12.47 -12.46
N ARG A 64 7.82 -12.49 -13.74
CA ARG A 64 8.57 -13.61 -14.34
C ARG A 64 9.93 -13.80 -13.68
N ALA A 65 10.67 -12.72 -13.47
CA ALA A 65 11.97 -12.78 -12.80
C ALA A 65 11.86 -13.33 -11.37
N ILE A 66 10.81 -12.95 -10.64
CA ILE A 66 10.50 -13.52 -9.32
C ILE A 66 10.22 -15.02 -9.44
N GLY A 67 9.36 -15.44 -10.37
CA GLY A 67 8.99 -16.85 -10.55
C GLY A 67 10.16 -17.74 -10.97
N GLU A 68 11.03 -17.22 -11.84
CA GLU A 68 12.25 -17.92 -12.29
C GLU A 68 13.35 -17.88 -11.22
N GLY A 69 13.31 -16.93 -10.28
CA GLY A 69 14.38 -16.69 -9.31
C GLY A 69 15.65 -16.10 -9.95
N ASP A 70 15.55 -15.63 -11.20
CA ASP A 70 16.65 -15.10 -11.99
C ASP A 70 16.18 -13.90 -12.84
N TYR A 71 17.12 -13.06 -13.23
CA TYR A 71 16.89 -11.99 -14.18
C TYR A 71 18.05 -11.90 -15.15
N SER A 72 17.81 -12.31 -16.39
CA SER A 72 18.83 -12.34 -17.46
C SER A 72 19.35 -10.96 -17.92
N GLY A 73 18.86 -9.87 -17.32
CA GLY A 73 19.27 -8.51 -17.67
C GLY A 73 18.59 -7.94 -18.92
N ARG A 74 17.66 -8.67 -19.55
CA ARG A 74 16.96 -8.25 -20.77
C ARG A 74 15.47 -8.66 -20.80
N PRO A 75 14.60 -7.82 -21.38
CA PRO A 75 14.85 -6.42 -21.78
C PRO A 75 15.11 -5.55 -20.54
N ALA A 76 15.88 -4.47 -20.69
CA ALA A 76 16.04 -3.52 -19.60
C ALA A 76 14.66 -2.93 -19.25
N VAL A 77 14.34 -2.86 -17.96
CA VAL A 77 13.14 -2.19 -17.46
C VAL A 77 13.19 -0.73 -17.91
N ASP A 78 12.28 -0.33 -18.79
CA ASP A 78 12.21 1.06 -19.27
C ASP A 78 11.73 1.94 -18.11
N VAL A 79 12.56 2.90 -17.74
CA VAL A 79 12.37 3.82 -16.61
C VAL A 79 12.07 5.26 -17.08
N LEU A 80 11.89 5.49 -18.38
CA LEU A 80 11.68 6.83 -18.93
C LEU A 80 10.22 7.28 -18.85
N THR A 81 9.87 8.04 -17.82
CA THR A 81 8.53 8.61 -17.62
C THR A 81 7.99 9.33 -18.87
N ARG A 82 6.83 8.87 -19.34
CA ARG A 82 5.89 9.64 -20.14
C ARG A 82 4.59 9.69 -19.36
N ASP A 83 4.11 10.90 -19.06
CA ASP A 83 2.94 11.11 -18.20
C ASP A 83 1.67 10.78 -18.98
N TRP A 84 1.20 9.54 -18.83
CA TRP A 84 -0.18 9.19 -19.16
C TRP A 84 -1.04 9.31 -17.91
N GLU A 85 -2.30 9.68 -18.08
CA GLU A 85 -3.25 9.62 -16.97
C GLU A 85 -3.49 8.17 -16.56
N MET A 86 -3.58 7.94 -15.25
CA MET A 86 -4.01 6.65 -14.71
C MET A 86 -5.52 6.53 -14.90
N ASP A 87 -5.95 5.73 -15.88
CA ASP A 87 -7.36 5.39 -16.04
C ASP A 87 -7.81 4.26 -15.08
N ASP A 88 -9.13 4.11 -14.96
CA ASP A 88 -9.76 3.10 -14.09
C ASP A 88 -9.37 1.66 -14.46
N GLN A 89 -9.14 1.38 -15.75
CA GLN A 89 -8.77 0.05 -16.22
C GLN A 89 -7.35 -0.30 -15.77
N ARG A 90 -6.40 0.61 -15.93
CA ARG A 90 -5.01 0.47 -15.47
C ARG A 90 -4.97 0.36 -13.95
N ARG A 91 -5.75 1.18 -13.24
CA ARG A 91 -5.86 1.10 -11.78
C ARG A 91 -6.39 -0.26 -11.33
N SER A 92 -7.49 -0.72 -11.93
CA SER A 92 -8.09 -2.03 -11.64
C SER A 92 -7.13 -3.19 -11.92
N ARG A 93 -6.41 -3.13 -13.05
CA ARG A 93 -5.37 -4.11 -13.37
C ARG A 93 -4.26 -4.11 -12.33
N ALA A 94 -3.73 -2.94 -11.95
CA ALA A 94 -2.67 -2.86 -10.94
C ALA A 94 -3.13 -3.36 -9.56
N LYS A 95 -4.37 -3.08 -9.14
CA LYS A 95 -4.96 -3.66 -7.92
C LYS A 95 -4.99 -5.19 -7.98
N THR A 96 -5.30 -5.77 -9.14
CA THR A 96 -5.25 -7.23 -9.34
C THR A 96 -3.83 -7.79 -9.12
N TYR A 97 -2.77 -7.11 -9.59
CA TYR A 97 -1.38 -7.52 -9.27
C TYR A 97 -1.12 -7.44 -7.76
N VAL A 98 -1.46 -6.33 -7.11
CA VAL A 98 -1.24 -6.13 -5.66
C VAL A 98 -1.88 -7.27 -4.86
N GLN A 99 -3.17 -7.51 -5.09
CA GLN A 99 -3.95 -8.51 -4.37
C GLN A 99 -3.44 -9.92 -4.63
N THR A 100 -3.10 -10.23 -5.89
CA THR A 100 -2.59 -11.56 -6.27
C THR A 100 -1.21 -11.82 -5.68
N LEU A 101 -0.29 -10.86 -5.79
CA LEU A 101 1.07 -10.99 -5.26
C LEU A 101 1.07 -11.11 -3.72
N GLN A 102 0.21 -10.35 -3.04
CA GLN A 102 0.01 -10.49 -1.59
C GLN A 102 -0.50 -11.87 -1.24
N ALA A 103 -1.60 -12.31 -1.84
CA ALA A 103 -2.19 -13.61 -1.56
C ALA A 103 -1.20 -14.76 -1.81
N TRP A 104 -0.46 -14.71 -2.92
CA TRP A 104 0.57 -15.69 -3.23
C TRP A 104 1.71 -15.67 -2.22
N SER A 105 2.21 -14.48 -1.83
CA SER A 105 3.28 -14.35 -0.83
C SER A 105 2.89 -14.85 0.56
N GLU A 106 1.59 -14.81 0.88
CA GLU A 106 1.02 -15.35 2.12
C GLU A 106 0.73 -16.86 2.04
N GLY A 107 1.02 -17.50 0.90
CA GLY A 107 0.78 -18.92 0.67
C GLY A 107 -0.70 -19.31 0.47
N LYS A 108 -1.56 -18.35 0.12
CA LYS A 108 -2.96 -18.63 -0.19
C LYS A 108 -3.10 -19.38 -1.52
N ALA A 109 -4.10 -20.23 -1.61
CA ALA A 109 -4.44 -20.93 -2.85
C ALA A 109 -4.96 -19.96 -3.94
N VAL A 110 -4.83 -20.34 -5.21
CA VAL A 110 -5.26 -19.50 -6.34
C VAL A 110 -6.77 -19.23 -6.29
N GLU A 111 -7.55 -20.20 -5.83
CA GLU A 111 -9.01 -20.08 -5.71
C GLU A 111 -9.38 -19.03 -4.66
N GLU A 112 -8.64 -18.94 -3.55
CA GLU A 112 -8.84 -17.92 -2.53
C GLU A 112 -8.44 -16.54 -3.05
N ALA A 113 -7.32 -16.44 -3.75
CA ALA A 113 -6.86 -15.19 -4.35
C ALA A 113 -7.85 -14.65 -5.40
N GLN A 114 -8.44 -15.53 -6.21
CA GLN A 114 -9.42 -15.16 -7.24
C GLN A 114 -10.74 -14.61 -6.67
N GLN A 115 -11.10 -14.94 -5.42
CA GLN A 115 -12.28 -14.37 -4.77
C GLN A 115 -12.09 -12.90 -4.38
N VAL A 116 -10.85 -12.51 -4.12
CA VAL A 116 -10.48 -11.15 -3.70
C VAL A 116 -10.07 -10.29 -4.90
N ALA A 117 -9.40 -10.91 -5.88
CA ALA A 117 -8.86 -10.22 -7.05
C ALA A 117 -9.94 -9.96 -8.11
N GLY A 118 -10.04 -8.71 -8.58
CA GLY A 118 -11.00 -8.29 -9.62
C GLY A 118 -10.77 -8.89 -11.03
N GLY A 119 -9.75 -9.73 -11.23
CA GLY A 119 -9.37 -10.32 -12.52
C GLY A 119 -8.91 -11.78 -12.40
N SER A 120 -9.86 -12.72 -12.51
CA SER A 120 -9.63 -14.16 -12.32
C SER A 120 -8.59 -14.77 -13.27
N GLU A 121 -8.57 -14.36 -14.55
CA GLU A 121 -7.61 -14.88 -15.54
C GLU A 121 -6.19 -14.40 -15.26
N LEU A 122 -6.01 -13.09 -15.05
CA LEU A 122 -4.71 -12.51 -14.69
C LEU A 122 -4.19 -13.12 -13.37
N CYS A 123 -5.05 -13.29 -12.37
CA CYS A 123 -4.68 -13.93 -11.11
C CYS A 123 -4.11 -15.35 -11.34
N ALA A 124 -4.80 -16.17 -12.14
CA ALA A 124 -4.36 -17.52 -12.46
C ALA A 124 -3.07 -17.56 -13.30
N GLU A 125 -2.85 -16.58 -14.18
CA GLU A 125 -1.61 -16.42 -14.93
C GLU A 125 -0.44 -16.11 -13.99
N LEU A 126 -0.60 -15.11 -13.11
CA LEU A 126 0.42 -14.72 -12.14
C LEU A 126 0.82 -15.88 -11.22
N TYR A 127 -0.14 -16.65 -10.70
CA TYR A 127 0.14 -17.86 -9.90
C TYR A 127 0.97 -18.88 -10.68
N ARG A 128 0.64 -19.11 -11.97
CA ARG A 128 1.41 -20.00 -12.84
C ARG A 128 2.83 -19.48 -13.08
N THR A 129 2.98 -18.17 -13.27
CA THR A 129 4.29 -17.54 -13.50
C THR A 129 5.16 -17.58 -12.25
N LEU A 130 4.61 -17.30 -11.07
CA LEU A 130 5.33 -17.30 -9.80
C LEU A 130 5.77 -18.71 -9.38
N GLY A 131 4.99 -19.74 -9.74
CA GLY A 131 5.36 -21.14 -9.53
C GLY A 131 5.39 -21.54 -8.05
N SER A 132 6.44 -22.28 -7.65
CA SER A 132 6.63 -22.74 -6.28
C SER A 132 6.85 -21.59 -5.31
N LEU A 133 6.16 -21.67 -4.15
CA LEU A 133 6.38 -20.73 -3.06
C LEU A 133 7.73 -21.03 -2.39
N GLU A 134 8.65 -20.09 -2.54
CA GLU A 134 9.97 -20.08 -1.90
C GLU A 134 10.14 -18.77 -1.14
N GLU A 135 10.89 -18.78 -0.04
CA GLU A 135 11.01 -17.65 0.89
C GLU A 135 11.41 -16.34 0.21
N HIS A 136 12.51 -16.34 -0.57
CA HIS A 136 12.95 -15.13 -1.28
C HIS A 136 11.95 -14.68 -2.34
N LYS A 137 11.24 -15.60 -3.00
CA LYS A 137 10.21 -15.24 -3.98
C LYS A 137 9.01 -14.60 -3.31
N ALA A 138 8.57 -15.15 -2.17
CA ALA A 138 7.50 -14.58 -1.35
C ALA A 138 7.85 -13.17 -0.89
N TRP A 139 9.09 -12.97 -0.41
CA TRP A 139 9.59 -11.65 -0.03
C TRP A 139 9.63 -10.65 -1.20
N LEU A 140 10.12 -11.06 -2.37
CA LEU A 140 10.13 -10.20 -3.56
C LEU A 140 8.71 -9.88 -4.05
N ALA A 141 7.79 -10.84 -4.03
CA ALA A 141 6.39 -10.64 -4.39
C ALA A 141 5.70 -9.66 -3.42
N ALA A 142 5.91 -9.82 -2.11
CA ALA A 142 5.40 -8.90 -1.09
C ALA A 142 5.97 -7.49 -1.26
N SER A 143 7.27 -7.38 -1.56
CA SER A 143 7.94 -6.11 -1.86
C SER A 143 7.33 -5.42 -3.07
N LEU A 144 7.15 -6.15 -4.18
CA LEU A 144 6.54 -5.61 -5.40
C LEU A 144 5.10 -5.18 -5.17
N ALA A 145 4.31 -5.99 -4.46
CA ALA A 145 2.94 -5.66 -4.12
C ALA A 145 2.85 -4.38 -3.28
N HIS A 146 3.75 -4.21 -2.29
CA HIS A 146 3.80 -2.99 -1.50
C HIS A 146 4.14 -1.76 -2.33
N THR A 147 5.15 -1.86 -3.20
CA THR A 147 5.52 -0.79 -4.14
C THR A 147 4.34 -0.42 -5.04
N LEU A 148 3.67 -1.41 -5.62
CA LEU A 148 2.52 -1.20 -6.49
C LEU A 148 1.33 -0.56 -5.78
N LYS A 149 1.06 -0.98 -4.54
CA LYS A 149 -0.03 -0.47 -3.72
C LYS A 149 0.07 1.05 -3.57
N ALA A 150 1.27 1.58 -3.39
CA ALA A 150 1.52 3.01 -3.26
C ALA A 150 1.12 3.83 -4.50
N PHE A 151 1.07 3.22 -5.69
CA PHE A 151 0.66 3.87 -6.94
C PHE A 151 -0.78 3.56 -7.35
N ALA A 152 -1.26 2.34 -7.06
CA ALA A 152 -2.55 1.85 -7.53
C ALA A 152 -3.71 2.25 -6.61
N TYR A 153 -3.45 2.34 -5.31
CA TYR A 153 -4.49 2.56 -4.31
C TYR A 153 -4.70 4.04 -4.05
N GLU A 154 -5.96 4.41 -3.88
CA GLU A 154 -6.37 5.72 -3.40
C GLU A 154 -6.62 5.66 -1.89
N ALA A 155 -6.77 6.84 -1.26
CA ALA A 155 -7.05 6.92 0.17
C ALA A 155 -8.27 6.08 0.56
N GLN A 156 -9.34 6.08 -0.25
CA GLN A 156 -10.54 5.30 0.02
C GLN A 156 -10.26 3.78 0.04
N ASP A 157 -9.43 3.27 -0.87
CA ASP A 157 -9.08 1.85 -0.89
C ASP A 157 -8.33 1.43 0.39
N LEU A 158 -7.39 2.27 0.83
CA LEU A 158 -6.63 2.03 2.05
C LEU A 158 -7.52 2.09 3.29
N LEU A 159 -8.47 3.03 3.30
CA LEU A 159 -9.46 3.12 4.36
C LEU A 159 -10.34 1.86 4.39
N ASP A 160 -10.75 1.33 3.24
CA ASP A 160 -11.63 0.15 3.19
C ASP A 160 -10.95 -1.15 3.69
N GLU A 161 -9.63 -1.27 3.51
CA GLU A 161 -8.85 -2.41 4.00
C GLU A 161 -8.43 -2.31 5.48
N THR A 162 -8.53 -1.11 6.08
CA THR A 162 -8.14 -0.92 7.50
C THR A 162 -9.09 -1.67 8.44
N ASP A 163 -8.59 -2.24 9.54
CA ASP A 163 -9.48 -2.80 10.57
C ASP A 163 -10.55 -1.78 11.00
N ALA A 164 -11.78 -2.24 11.25
CA ALA A 164 -12.90 -1.34 11.53
C ALA A 164 -12.66 -0.51 12.82
N ALA A 165 -12.04 -1.10 13.85
CA ALA A 165 -11.79 -0.38 15.10
C ALA A 165 -10.66 0.65 14.93
N ASP A 166 -9.60 0.29 14.21
CA ASP A 166 -8.51 1.22 13.90
C ASP A 166 -8.95 2.35 12.99
N PHE A 167 -9.82 2.06 12.02
CA PHE A 167 -10.47 3.08 11.19
C PHE A 167 -11.27 4.06 12.05
N VAL A 168 -12.15 3.58 12.95
CA VAL A 168 -12.94 4.44 13.84
C VAL A 168 -12.04 5.32 14.73
N ARG A 169 -11.01 4.72 15.34
CA ARG A 169 -10.02 5.48 16.15
C ARG A 169 -9.31 6.54 15.32
N GLY A 170 -8.88 6.18 14.11
CA GLY A 170 -8.22 7.10 13.18
C GLY A 170 -9.10 8.31 12.85
N VAL A 171 -10.38 8.09 12.54
CA VAL A 171 -11.34 9.16 12.26
C VAL A 171 -11.56 10.05 13.48
N TYR A 172 -11.72 9.48 14.68
CA TYR A 172 -11.89 10.25 15.92
C TYR A 172 -10.65 11.08 16.24
N ARG A 173 -9.45 10.54 16.06
CA ARG A 173 -8.20 11.30 16.25
C ARG A 173 -8.06 12.41 15.21
N ALA A 174 -8.42 12.17 13.96
CA ALA A 174 -8.34 13.19 12.93
C ALA A 174 -9.36 14.32 13.15
N ALA A 175 -10.62 13.98 13.42
CA ALA A 175 -11.72 14.95 13.48
C ALA A 175 -11.88 15.61 14.87
N LEU A 176 -11.63 14.84 15.94
CA LEU A 176 -11.91 15.22 17.33
C LEU A 176 -10.65 15.21 18.19
N GLY A 177 -9.50 14.73 17.68
CA GLY A 177 -8.19 14.63 18.35
C GLY A 177 -8.23 13.99 19.73
N ARG A 178 -9.00 12.92 19.83
CA ARG A 178 -9.07 11.99 20.96
C ARG A 178 -9.45 10.61 20.43
N ASP A 179 -9.30 9.60 21.27
CA ASP A 179 -9.90 8.29 21.00
C ASP A 179 -11.41 8.29 21.31
N PRO A 180 -12.19 7.42 20.65
CA PRO A 180 -13.58 7.16 21.05
C PRO A 180 -13.61 6.55 22.45
N SER A 181 -14.69 6.80 23.20
CA SER A 181 -14.95 6.04 24.42
C SER A 181 -15.22 4.56 24.06
N HIS A 182 -15.16 3.67 25.05
CA HIS A 182 -15.46 2.25 24.82
C HIS A 182 -16.85 2.05 24.22
N ASP A 183 -17.87 2.72 24.78
CA ASP A 183 -19.26 2.60 24.32
C ASP A 183 -19.45 3.25 22.94
N ASP A 184 -18.80 4.40 22.68
CA ASP A 184 -18.82 5.01 21.35
C ASP A 184 -18.23 4.06 20.30
N LEU A 185 -17.07 3.46 20.61
CA LEU A 185 -16.40 2.53 19.69
C LEU A 185 -17.31 1.35 19.35
N GLN A 186 -17.92 0.72 20.36
CA GLN A 186 -18.85 -0.40 20.14
C GLN A 186 -20.06 0.01 19.28
N ASN A 187 -20.63 1.18 19.54
CA ASN A 187 -21.75 1.71 18.76
C ASN A 187 -21.33 1.95 17.30
N ARG A 188 -20.17 2.58 17.07
CA ARG A 188 -19.67 2.86 15.71
C ARG A 188 -19.32 1.59 14.95
N LEU A 189 -18.74 0.60 15.61
CA LEU A 189 -18.49 -0.71 15.01
C LEU A 189 -19.78 -1.41 14.59
N THR A 190 -20.83 -1.31 15.42
CA THR A 190 -22.16 -1.86 15.11
C THR A 190 -22.77 -1.17 13.89
N GLU A 191 -22.63 0.16 13.77
CA GLU A 191 -23.11 0.91 12.61
C GLU A 191 -22.39 0.50 11.32
N LEU A 192 -21.06 0.35 11.36
CA LEU A 192 -20.27 -0.10 10.21
C LEU A 192 -20.65 -1.53 9.81
N ALA A 193 -20.78 -2.44 10.78
CA ALA A 193 -21.26 -3.80 10.54
C ALA A 193 -22.70 -3.83 9.99
N GLY A 194 -23.51 -2.83 10.34
CA GLY A 194 -24.86 -2.61 9.81
C GLY A 194 -24.91 -2.03 8.38
N GLY A 195 -23.76 -1.83 7.73
CA GLY A 195 -23.66 -1.37 6.35
C GLY A 195 -23.46 0.13 6.16
N LYS A 196 -23.20 0.88 7.24
CA LYS A 196 -22.80 2.28 7.12
C LYS A 196 -21.47 2.36 6.37
N SER A 197 -21.42 3.12 5.27
CA SER A 197 -20.17 3.26 4.51
C SER A 197 -19.14 4.05 5.32
N ARG A 198 -17.85 3.70 5.15
CA ARG A 198 -16.74 4.41 5.78
C ARG A 198 -16.73 5.90 5.41
N ASP A 199 -16.99 6.22 4.15
CA ASP A 199 -17.10 7.61 3.69
C ASP A 199 -18.23 8.39 4.41
N HIS A 200 -19.43 7.80 4.52
CA HIS A 200 -20.52 8.43 5.27
C HIS A 200 -20.14 8.61 6.74
N PHE A 201 -19.47 7.62 7.34
CA PHE A 201 -18.97 7.72 8.70
C PHE A 201 -17.97 8.85 8.89
N VAL A 202 -16.98 8.99 7.98
CA VAL A 202 -16.02 10.11 8.01
C VAL A 202 -16.76 11.44 7.97
N ARG A 203 -17.65 11.63 6.98
CA ARG A 203 -18.43 12.87 6.84
C ARG A 203 -19.21 13.21 8.10
N GLU A 204 -19.90 12.24 8.69
CA GLU A 204 -20.68 12.45 9.92
C GLU A 204 -19.83 12.95 11.09
N VAL A 205 -18.63 12.38 11.31
CA VAL A 205 -17.78 12.77 12.44
C VAL A 205 -17.19 14.16 12.21
N PHE A 206 -16.73 14.47 10.99
CA PHE A 206 -16.22 15.80 10.63
C PHE A 206 -17.31 16.88 10.63
N ASP A 207 -18.56 16.51 10.31
CA ASP A 207 -19.71 17.41 10.36
C ASP A 207 -20.37 17.48 11.75
N SER A 208 -19.76 16.86 12.77
CA SER A 208 -20.27 16.96 14.14
C SER A 208 -20.05 18.36 14.72
N ALA A 209 -20.90 18.75 15.69
CA ALA A 209 -20.74 20.02 16.40
C ALA A 209 -19.39 20.08 17.16
N GLU A 210 -18.95 18.95 17.71
CA GLU A 210 -17.66 18.82 18.40
C GLU A 210 -16.49 19.08 17.44
N SER A 211 -16.49 18.45 16.25
CA SER A 211 -15.42 18.66 15.27
C SER A 211 -15.38 20.11 14.78
N ARG A 212 -16.54 20.70 14.47
CA ARG A 212 -16.62 22.13 14.09
C ARG A 212 -16.06 23.06 15.18
N GLN A 213 -16.43 22.83 16.43
CA GLN A 213 -15.93 23.63 17.55
C GLN A 213 -14.40 23.51 17.67
N ARG A 214 -13.86 22.30 17.52
CA ARG A 214 -12.42 22.06 17.55
C ARG A 214 -11.69 22.78 16.41
N GLN A 215 -12.20 22.68 15.18
CA GLN A 215 -11.62 23.37 14.03
C GLN A 215 -11.60 24.90 14.24
N GLN A 216 -12.67 25.47 14.79
CA GLN A 216 -12.72 26.90 15.14
C GLN A 216 -11.64 27.28 16.16
N TRP A 217 -11.41 26.45 17.19
CA TRP A 217 -10.33 26.68 18.15
C TRP A 217 -8.95 26.60 17.52
N GLN A 218 -8.70 25.62 16.65
CA GLN A 218 -7.42 25.48 15.95
C GLN A 218 -7.11 26.69 15.07
N VAL A 219 -8.13 27.23 14.38
CA VAL A 219 -7.99 28.47 13.60
C VAL A 219 -7.65 29.65 14.52
N LEU A 220 -8.35 29.79 15.65
CA LEU A 220 -8.07 30.86 16.62
C LEU A 220 -6.66 30.75 17.23
N GLU A 221 -6.18 29.54 17.51
CA GLU A 221 -4.83 29.29 18.00
C GLU A 221 -3.77 29.69 16.98
N LYS A 222 -3.97 29.32 15.71
CA LYS A 222 -3.06 29.68 14.63
C LYS A 222 -2.97 31.19 14.43
N LEU A 223 -4.10 31.89 14.40
CA LEU A 223 -4.12 33.35 14.28
C LEU A 223 -3.36 34.03 15.44
N LYS A 224 -3.52 33.53 16.67
CA LYS A 224 -2.79 34.08 17.83
C LYS A 224 -1.29 33.80 17.80
N ALA A 225 -0.88 32.65 17.26
CA ALA A 225 0.53 32.31 17.13
C ALA A 225 1.22 33.24 16.12
N ASP A 226 0.58 33.49 14.98
CA ASP A 226 1.11 34.38 13.93
C ASP A 226 1.23 35.84 14.42
N ASP A 227 0.27 36.31 15.23
CA ASP A 227 0.33 37.63 15.88
C ASP A 227 1.49 37.75 16.90
N SER A 228 1.96 36.62 17.44
CA SER A 228 3.02 36.58 18.46
C SER A 228 4.43 36.48 17.86
N GLU A 229 4.57 35.94 16.64
CA GLU A 229 5.85 35.87 15.91
C GLU A 229 6.16 37.15 15.11
N GLY A 230 5.16 38.03 14.93
CA GLY A 230 5.29 39.32 14.24
C GLY A 230 5.70 40.52 15.10
N CYS A 231 5.96 40.34 16.41
CA CYS A 231 6.34 41.39 17.37
C CYS A 231 7.82 41.30 17.79
#